data_AF-A0A2T2SLN3-F1
#
_entry.id   AF-A0A2T2SLN3-F1
#
_cell.length_a   1.000
_cell.length_b   1.000
_cell.length_c   1.000
_cell.angle_alpha   90.00
_cell.angle_beta   90.00
_cell.angle_gamma   90.00
#
_symmetry.space_group_name_H-M   'P 1'
#
loop_
_entity.id
_entity.type
_entity.pdbx_description
1 polymer ?
#
loop_
_entity_poly.entity_id
_entity_poly.type
_entity_poly.pdbx_seq_one_letter_code
_entity_poly.pdbx_strand_id
1 'polypeptide(L)'
;MTDDARDFLFELLETPSPTGFELDGQRVWAGYLEAAADRIETNTYGSTFAVLEGSGDSSENGDAPRLMLDAHADEIGLMVSHITDEGFLHVRPIGG
;
A
#
# COMPACT_ATOMS: atom_id res chain seq x y z
N MET A 1 -20.29 -0.29 7.10
CA MET A 1 -18.95 0.26 7.34
C MET A 1 -18.99 0.94 8.70
N THR A 2 -18.03 0.67 9.58
CA THR A 2 -17.86 1.42 10.84
C THR A 2 -17.34 2.83 10.51
N ASP A 3 -17.48 3.78 11.43
CA ASP A 3 -16.92 5.12 11.22
C ASP A 3 -15.39 5.05 11.09
N ASP A 4 -14.70 4.27 11.92
CA ASP A 4 -13.24 4.07 11.84
C ASP A 4 -12.77 3.54 10.46
N ALA A 5 -13.49 2.55 9.90
CA ALA A 5 -13.14 1.99 8.59
C ALA A 5 -13.44 2.98 7.46
N ARG A 6 -14.44 3.86 7.62
CA ARG A 6 -14.72 4.94 6.68
C ARG A 6 -13.57 5.94 6.69
N ASP A 7 -13.20 6.38 7.87
CA ASP A 7 -12.24 7.46 8.05
C ASP A 7 -10.85 7.02 7.56
N PHE A 8 -10.46 5.78 7.85
CA PHE A 8 -9.28 5.12 7.24
C PHE A 8 -9.35 5.11 5.71
N LEU A 9 -10.49 4.68 5.14
CA LEU A 9 -10.62 4.61 3.69
C LEU A 9 -10.43 5.98 3.04
N PHE A 10 -11.01 7.04 3.61
CA PHE A 10 -10.83 8.39 3.09
C PHE A 10 -9.40 8.89 3.29
N GLU A 11 -8.78 8.64 4.44
CA GLU A 11 -7.36 8.99 4.66
C GLU A 11 -6.45 8.34 3.63
N LEU A 12 -6.66 7.05 3.34
CA LEU A 12 -5.89 6.31 2.34
C LEU A 12 -6.13 6.88 0.93
N LEU A 13 -7.37 7.17 0.55
CA LEU A 13 -7.73 7.70 -0.78
C LEU A 13 -7.31 9.17 -0.99
N GLU A 14 -7.23 9.95 0.09
CA GLU A 14 -6.80 11.36 0.05
C GLU A 14 -5.28 11.50 0.08
N THR A 15 -4.55 10.41 0.35
CA THR A 15 -3.08 10.36 0.34
C THR A 15 -2.59 10.04 -1.07
N PRO A 16 -1.92 10.97 -1.78
CA PRO A 16 -1.42 10.72 -3.13
C PRO A 16 -0.41 9.58 -3.16
N SER A 17 -0.62 8.60 -4.04
CA SER A 17 0.21 7.40 -4.15
C SER A 17 0.32 6.89 -5.59
N PRO A 18 0.66 7.74 -6.58
CA PRO A 18 0.70 7.32 -7.98
C PRO A 18 1.81 6.29 -8.21
N THR A 19 1.71 5.52 -9.30
CA THR A 19 2.71 4.49 -9.63
C THR A 19 4.15 5.01 -9.50
N GLY A 20 4.95 4.35 -8.66
CA GLY A 20 6.33 4.71 -8.31
C GLY A 20 6.50 5.67 -7.11
N PHE A 21 5.42 6.13 -6.50
CA PHE A 21 5.39 7.05 -5.35
C PHE A 21 4.42 6.58 -4.25
N GLU A 22 4.29 5.27 -4.08
CA GLU A 22 3.26 4.65 -3.22
C GLU A 22 3.54 4.76 -1.72
N LEU A 23 4.76 5.18 -1.33
CA LEU A 23 5.27 5.04 0.03
C LEU A 23 4.41 5.74 1.09
N ASP A 24 3.82 6.90 0.78
CA ASP A 24 2.98 7.61 1.74
C ASP A 24 1.64 6.89 1.95
N GLY A 25 1.00 6.40 0.88
CA GLY A 25 -0.20 5.54 0.99
C GLY A 25 0.08 4.23 1.73
N GLN A 26 1.25 3.61 1.48
CA GLN A 26 1.70 2.41 2.19
C GLN A 26 1.87 2.65 3.70
N ARG A 27 2.29 3.84 4.13
CA ARG A 27 2.39 4.21 5.56
C ARG A 27 1.03 4.33 6.22
N VAL A 28 0.04 4.93 5.56
CA VAL A 28 -1.34 5.01 6.06
C VAL A 28 -1.91 3.60 6.25
N TRP A 29 -1.76 2.74 5.25
CA TRP A 29 -2.19 1.35 5.32
C TRP A 29 -1.48 0.56 6.44
N ALA A 30 -0.17 0.71 6.56
CA ALA A 30 0.61 0.08 7.61
C ALA A 30 0.15 0.51 9.00
N GLY A 31 -0.01 1.82 9.23
CA GLY A 31 -0.48 2.37 10.51
C GLY A 31 -1.85 1.81 10.91
N TYR A 32 -2.78 1.68 9.96
CA TYR A 32 -4.10 1.09 10.22
C TYR A 32 -4.03 -0.38 10.64
N LEU A 33 -3.04 -1.14 10.14
CA LEU A 33 -2.89 -2.57 10.45
C LEU A 33 -2.06 -2.89 11.68
N GLU A 34 -1.39 -1.91 12.31
CA GLU A 34 -0.56 -2.14 13.50
C GLU A 34 -1.31 -2.84 14.63
N ALA A 35 -2.62 -2.55 14.81
CA ALA A 35 -3.43 -3.15 15.86
C ALA A 35 -3.87 -4.59 15.57
N ALA A 36 -3.73 -5.05 14.32
CA ALA A 36 -4.28 -6.31 13.83
C ALA A 36 -3.22 -7.30 13.33
N ALA A 37 -1.96 -6.88 13.20
CA ALA A 37 -0.86 -7.69 12.69
C ALA A 37 0.23 -7.89 13.75
N ASP A 38 0.90 -9.05 13.71
CA ASP A 38 2.05 -9.32 14.59
C ASP A 38 3.31 -8.61 14.11
N ARG A 39 3.45 -8.43 12.79
CA ARG A 39 4.55 -7.65 12.19
C ARG A 39 4.13 -7.04 10.86
N ILE A 40 4.77 -5.92 10.53
CA ILE A 40 4.62 -5.21 9.26
C ILE A 40 6.01 -5.05 8.66
N GLU A 41 6.14 -5.36 7.38
CA GLU A 41 7.40 -5.32 6.65
C GLU A 41 7.23 -4.62 5.31
N THR A 42 8.27 -3.90 4.90
CA THR A 42 8.38 -3.31 3.56
C THR A 42 9.60 -3.91 2.87
N ASN A 43 9.41 -4.44 1.67
CA ASN A 43 10.51 -4.98 0.88
C ASN A 43 11.33 -3.87 0.18
N THR A 44 12.44 -4.23 -0.46
CA THR A 44 13.32 -3.27 -1.17
C THR A 44 12.63 -2.56 -2.34
N TYR A 45 11.53 -3.13 -2.87
CA TYR A 45 10.72 -2.52 -3.94
C TYR A 45 9.61 -1.61 -3.41
N GLY A 46 9.47 -1.45 -2.08
CA GLY A 46 8.47 -0.58 -1.47
C GLY A 46 7.11 -1.23 -1.23
N SER A 47 6.91 -2.50 -1.58
CA SER A 47 5.67 -3.22 -1.23
C SER A 47 5.65 -3.49 0.27
N THR A 48 4.59 -3.05 0.94
CA THR A 48 4.39 -3.30 2.37
C THR A 48 3.36 -4.40 2.56
N PHE A 49 3.63 -5.30 3.51
CA PHE A 49 2.72 -6.39 3.86
C PHE A 49 2.70 -6.58 5.38
N ALA A 50 1.55 -7.01 5.89
CA ALA A 50 1.31 -7.26 7.29
C ALA A 50 1.14 -8.77 7.49
N VAL A 51 1.76 -9.30 8.54
CA VAL A 51 1.73 -10.73 8.87
C VAL A 51 0.99 -10.91 10.18
N LEU A 52 -0.01 -11.78 10.16
CA LEU A 52 -0.69 -12.32 11.34
C LEU A 52 -0.37 -13.81 11.40
N GLU A 53 0.28 -14.24 12.48
CA GLU A 53 0.69 -15.61 12.70
C GLU A 53 -0.53 -16.48 13.05
N GLY A 54 -0.65 -17.61 12.36
CA GLY A 54 -1.76 -18.53 12.56
C GLY A 54 -1.68 -19.25 13.91
N SER A 55 -2.82 -19.47 14.56
CA SER A 55 -2.89 -20.15 15.86
C SER A 55 -2.87 -21.68 15.80
N GLY A 56 -2.48 -22.27 14.67
CA GLY A 56 -2.52 -23.73 14.45
C GLY A 56 -1.30 -24.45 15.02
N ASP A 57 -1.53 -25.55 15.76
CA ASP A 57 -0.47 -26.40 16.28
C ASP A 57 0.27 -27.10 15.11
N SER A 58 1.58 -26.85 15.00
CA SER A 58 2.46 -27.30 13.92
C SER A 58 2.84 -28.80 14.03
N SER A 59 2.12 -29.55 14.87
CA SER A 59 2.59 -30.78 15.48
C SER A 59 2.41 -32.06 14.66
N GLU A 60 1.73 -32.06 13.51
CA GLU A 60 1.53 -33.31 12.75
C GLU A 60 2.26 -33.40 11.40
N ASN A 61 2.76 -32.33 10.77
CA ASN A 61 3.61 -32.43 9.55
C ASN A 61 4.27 -31.11 9.06
N GLY A 62 4.58 -30.17 9.96
CA GLY A 62 5.36 -28.97 9.63
C GLY A 62 4.57 -27.86 8.94
N ASP A 63 4.51 -26.71 9.61
CA ASP A 63 3.92 -25.41 9.23
C ASP A 63 2.44 -25.37 8.80
N ALA A 64 1.67 -24.51 9.47
CA ALA A 64 0.31 -24.14 9.05
C ALA A 64 0.34 -23.53 7.62
N PRO A 65 -0.72 -23.73 6.80
CA PRO A 65 -0.77 -23.16 5.46
C PRO A 65 -0.73 -21.63 5.52
N ARG A 66 0.04 -21.02 4.60
CA ARG A 66 0.12 -19.57 4.45
C ARG A 66 -0.94 -19.06 3.48
N LEU A 67 -1.74 -18.08 3.90
CA LEU A 67 -2.69 -17.37 3.07
C LEU A 67 -2.17 -15.96 2.78
N MET A 68 -2.17 -15.56 1.52
CA MET A 68 -1.84 -14.19 1.10
C MET A 68 -3.09 -13.54 0.50
N LEU A 69 -3.46 -12.39 1.03
CA LEU A 69 -4.42 -11.47 0.43
C LEU A 69 -3.61 -10.33 -0.16
N ASP A 70 -3.75 -10.10 -1.46
CA ASP A 70 -2.95 -9.13 -2.21
C ASP A 70 -3.84 -8.09 -2.88
N ALA A 71 -3.36 -6.85 -2.92
CA ALA A 71 -3.98 -5.70 -3.56
C ALA A 71 -2.89 -4.72 -3.97
N HIS A 72 -3.19 -3.88 -4.96
CA HIS A 72 -2.26 -2.85 -5.42
C HIS A 72 -2.63 -1.50 -4.79
N ALA A 73 -1.61 -0.71 -4.42
CA ALA A 73 -1.77 0.58 -3.76
C ALA A 73 -1.59 1.77 -4.72
N ASP A 74 -1.08 1.52 -5.93
CA ASP A 74 -0.78 2.56 -6.89
C ASP A 74 -2.06 3.09 -7.55
N GLU A 75 -2.06 4.40 -7.79
CA GLU A 75 -3.09 5.10 -8.55
C GLU A 75 -2.57 5.58 -9.92
N ILE A 76 -3.50 5.74 -10.86
CA ILE A 76 -3.21 6.40 -12.13
C ILE A 76 -2.85 7.88 -11.88
N GLY A 77 -1.88 8.38 -12.64
CA GLY A 77 -1.40 9.74 -12.47
C GLY A 77 -0.72 10.31 -13.69
N LEU A 78 -0.10 11.48 -13.48
CA LEU A 78 0.66 12.21 -14.49
C LEU A 78 2.03 12.57 -13.93
N MET A 79 3.08 12.33 -14.71
CA MET A 79 4.46 12.71 -14.38
C MET A 79 4.94 13.83 -15.30
N VAL A 80 5.51 14.89 -14.71
CA VAL A 80 6.13 15.98 -15.48
C VAL A 80 7.36 15.45 -16.22
N SER A 81 7.44 15.74 -17.51
CA SER A 81 8.51 15.31 -18.41
C SER A 81 9.32 16.46 -19.00
N HIS A 82 8.73 17.65 -19.10
CA HIS A 82 9.41 18.85 -19.58
C HIS A 82 8.72 20.12 -19.05
N ILE A 83 9.51 21.17 -18.84
CA ILE A 83 9.04 22.52 -18.47
C ILE A 83 9.50 23.43 -19.60
N THR A 84 8.57 24.12 -20.26
CA THR A 84 8.90 25.04 -21.36
C THR A 84 9.52 26.34 -20.84
N ASP A 85 10.17 27.09 -21.72
CA ASP A 85 10.72 28.42 -21.39
C ASP A 85 9.65 29.42 -20.92
N GLU A 86 8.39 29.20 -21.31
CA GLU A 86 7.22 29.99 -20.91
C GLU A 86 6.58 29.48 -19.60
N GLY A 87 7.08 28.39 -19.03
CA GLY A 87 6.62 27.82 -17.76
C GLY A 87 5.48 26.80 -17.87
N PHE A 88 5.16 26.31 -19.08
CA PHE A 88 4.16 25.25 -19.25
C PHE A 88 4.75 23.85 -18.96
N LEU A 89 3.91 22.94 -18.46
CA LEU A 89 4.29 21.56 -18.15
C LEU A 89 3.86 20.60 -19.24
N HIS A 90 4.78 19.77 -19.71
CA HIS A 90 4.45 18.55 -20.46
C HIS A 90 4.43 17.36 -19.53
N VAL A 91 3.35 16.60 -19.56
CA VAL A 91 3.15 15.43 -18.69
C VAL A 91 3.05 14.13 -19.49
N ARG A 92 3.41 13.02 -18.84
CA ARG A 92 3.25 11.64 -19.31
C ARG A 92 2.29 10.90 -18.38
N PRO A 93 1.39 10.05 -18.87
CA PRO A 93 0.62 9.17 -18.00
C PRO A 93 1.54 8.18 -17.28
N ILE A 94 1.23 7.91 -16.02
CA ILE A 94 1.79 6.81 -15.22
C ILE A 94 0.61 5.98 -14.71
N GLY A 95 0.65 4.67 -14.98
CA GLY A 95 -0.54 3.82 -14.89
C GLY A 95 -1.47 3.98 -16.10
N GLY A 96 -2.03 2.86 -16.59
CA GLY A 96 -2.89 2.80 -17.78
C GLY A 96 -2.43 1.82 -18.85
#